data_AF-A0A5M3MLR0-F1
#
_entry.id   AF-A0A5M3MLR0-F1
#
_cell.length_a   1.000
_cell.length_b   1.000
_cell.length_c   1.000
_cell.angle_alpha   90.00
_cell.angle_beta   90.00
_cell.angle_gamma   90.00
#
_symmetry.space_group_name_H-M   'P 1'
#
loop_
_entity.id
_entity.type
_entity.pdbx_description
1 polymer ?
#
loop_
_entity_poly.entity_id
_entity_poly.type
_entity_poly.pdbx_seq_one_letter_code
_entity_poly.pdbx_strand_id
1 'polypeptide(L)'
;MLSMIIGSAAGFLIVDRCHNSRDLDVPCTERLTAAVVNISPLVIRVPEVLIVHRAMMTPIRLPYFDALYSIRNLFTPTERQRPWRLYLTPGLFPAVALSTAYYAYVPRISRAWLMDMGANGGNSPNQTFSRFLAHAIVAVLTTAIMTPIEVIIVRLSMQYHNAAAPVFTTAVAQESGDHRPEAVVYGEDNVIQMRKCRDPYTGLLDCAKRIVVEEGWSTLYLGWWITMLFSIL
;
A
#
# COMPACT_ATOMS: atom_id res chain seq x y z
N MET A 1 -1.02 0.14 7.85
CA MET A 1 -0.78 -1.28 8.19
C MET A 1 -1.88 -1.88 9.05
N LEU A 2 -2.29 -1.29 10.18
CA LEU A 2 -3.39 -1.81 11.01
C LEU A 2 -4.72 -1.95 10.25
N SER A 3 -5.12 -0.96 9.44
CA SER A 3 -6.30 -1.05 8.56
C SER A 3 -6.20 -2.18 7.53
N MET A 4 -4.97 -2.44 7.08
CA MET A 4 -4.62 -3.41 6.03
C MET A 4 -4.76 -4.85 6.52
N ILE A 5 -4.35 -5.12 7.77
CA ILE A 5 -4.46 -6.44 8.40
C ILE A 5 -5.89 -6.70 8.86
N ILE A 6 -6.56 -5.70 9.45
CA ILE A 6 -7.94 -5.84 9.94
C ILE A 6 -8.92 -5.96 8.77
N GLY A 7 -8.78 -5.14 7.72
CA GLY A 7 -9.63 -5.19 6.53
C GLY A 7 -9.43 -6.46 5.69
N SER A 8 -8.18 -6.93 5.55
CA SER A 8 -7.87 -8.17 4.83
C SER A 8 -8.30 -9.41 5.63
N ALA A 9 -8.17 -9.41 6.96
CA ALA A 9 -8.67 -10.51 7.79
C ALA A 9 -10.21 -10.58 7.78
N ALA A 10 -10.91 -9.44 7.85
CA ALA A 10 -12.38 -9.41 7.84
C ALA A 10 -12.98 -9.84 6.48
N GLY A 11 -12.42 -9.35 5.36
CA GLY A 11 -12.87 -9.77 4.03
C GLY A 11 -12.63 -11.26 3.75
N PHE A 12 -11.59 -11.84 4.36
CA PHE A 12 -11.19 -13.22 4.11
C PHE A 12 -11.84 -14.23 5.07
N LEU A 13 -12.18 -13.83 6.29
CA LEU A 13 -13.00 -14.64 7.20
C LEU A 13 -14.43 -14.87 6.64
N ILE A 14 -14.95 -13.93 5.86
CA ILE A 14 -16.23 -14.09 5.14
C ILE A 14 -16.08 -15.15 4.03
N VAL A 15 -14.95 -15.18 3.33
CA VAL A 15 -14.66 -16.15 2.26
C VAL A 15 -14.47 -17.58 2.80
N ASP A 16 -13.76 -17.73 3.92
CA ASP A 16 -13.48 -19.05 4.51
C ASP A 16 -14.76 -19.72 5.04
N ARG A 17 -15.71 -18.91 5.55
CA ARG A 17 -17.04 -19.41 5.95
C ARG A 17 -17.87 -19.91 4.75
N CYS A 18 -17.68 -19.36 3.56
CA CYS A 18 -18.39 -19.82 2.35
C CYS A 18 -17.80 -21.12 1.80
N HIS A 19 -16.49 -21.33 1.88
CA HIS A 19 -15.84 -22.55 1.38
C HIS A 19 -16.20 -23.80 2.19
N ASN A 20 -16.65 -23.64 3.45
CA ASN A 20 -17.03 -24.76 4.33
C ASN A 20 -18.51 -25.20 4.18
N SER A 21 -19.32 -24.53 3.35
CA SER A 21 -20.64 -25.03 2.94
C SER A 21 -20.52 -25.71 1.58
N ARG A 22 -19.93 -26.91 1.56
CA ARG A 22 -19.95 -27.81 0.40
C ARG A 22 -21.07 -28.82 0.60
N ASP A 23 -22.30 -28.42 0.28
CA ASP A 23 -23.36 -29.33 -0.16
C ASP A 23 -24.56 -28.52 -0.65
N LEU A 24 -24.59 -28.27 -1.96
CA LEU A 24 -25.74 -28.27 -2.88
C LEU A 24 -25.36 -27.48 -4.14
N ASP A 25 -25.83 -27.93 -5.30
CA ASP A 25 -25.61 -27.37 -6.63
C ASP A 25 -25.64 -25.83 -6.67
N VAL A 26 -24.49 -25.19 -6.94
CA VAL A 26 -24.39 -23.73 -6.85
C VAL A 26 -24.43 -23.03 -8.22
N PRO A 27 -25.45 -22.17 -8.46
CA PRO A 27 -25.61 -21.44 -9.71
C PRO A 27 -24.47 -20.45 -9.97
N CYS A 28 -24.31 -20.02 -11.23
CA CYS A 28 -23.30 -19.05 -11.69
C CYS A 28 -23.19 -17.77 -10.83
N THR A 29 -24.24 -17.44 -10.09
CA THR A 29 -24.26 -16.34 -9.13
C THR A 29 -23.17 -16.48 -8.06
N GLU A 30 -22.90 -17.67 -7.52
CA GLU A 30 -21.89 -17.81 -6.46
C GLU A 30 -20.44 -17.60 -6.94
N ARG A 31 -20.12 -18.03 -8.17
CA ARG A 31 -18.79 -17.79 -8.75
C ARG A 31 -18.52 -16.31 -8.98
N LEU A 32 -19.56 -15.56 -9.38
CA LEU A 32 -19.49 -14.11 -9.53
C LEU A 32 -19.34 -13.42 -8.16
N THR A 33 -20.12 -13.84 -7.15
CA THR A 33 -19.99 -13.28 -5.80
C THR A 33 -18.59 -13.52 -5.24
N ALA A 34 -18.04 -14.72 -5.39
CA ALA A 34 -16.69 -15.03 -4.97
C ALA A 34 -15.63 -14.19 -5.70
N ALA A 35 -15.75 -14.00 -7.02
CA ALA A 35 -14.83 -13.16 -7.78
C ALA A 35 -14.90 -11.69 -7.33
N VAL A 36 -16.10 -11.14 -7.16
CA VAL A 36 -16.32 -9.76 -6.70
C VAL A 36 -15.73 -9.54 -5.31
N VAL A 37 -15.97 -10.47 -4.37
CA VAL A 37 -15.42 -10.38 -3.02
C VAL A 37 -13.89 -10.40 -3.03
N ASN A 38 -13.26 -11.24 -3.85
CA ASN A 38 -11.79 -11.31 -3.94
C ASN A 38 -11.15 -10.08 -4.62
N ILE A 39 -11.83 -9.45 -5.57
CA ILE A 39 -11.31 -8.26 -6.28
C ILE A 39 -11.56 -6.98 -5.48
N SER A 40 -12.64 -6.92 -4.69
CA SER A 40 -13.02 -5.76 -3.88
C SER A 40 -11.89 -5.16 -3.02
N PRO A 41 -11.07 -5.92 -2.26
CA PRO A 41 -9.99 -5.34 -1.46
C PRO A 41 -8.92 -4.67 -2.32
N LEU A 42 -8.66 -5.19 -3.53
CA LEU A 42 -7.67 -4.62 -4.43
C LEU A 42 -8.12 -3.26 -4.97
N VAL A 43 -9.40 -3.15 -5.33
CA VAL A 43 -9.99 -1.91 -5.86
C VAL A 43 -10.01 -0.81 -4.80
N ILE A 44 -10.29 -1.15 -3.54
CA ILE A 44 -10.34 -0.19 -2.42
C ILE A 44 -8.93 0.22 -1.96
N ARG A 45 -7.97 -0.71 -1.96
CA ARG A 45 -6.61 -0.49 -1.43
C ARG A 45 -5.78 0.45 -2.29
N VAL A 46 -5.95 0.43 -3.62
CA VAL A 46 -5.21 1.32 -4.52
C VAL A 46 -5.45 2.81 -4.22
N PRO A 47 -6.70 3.32 -4.20
CA PRO A 47 -6.94 4.73 -3.88
C PRO A 47 -6.61 5.08 -2.43
N GLU A 48 -6.80 4.15 -1.47
CA GLU A 48 -6.38 4.35 -0.07
C GLU A 48 -4.88 4.67 0.02
N VAL A 49 -4.05 3.79 -0.56
CA VAL A 49 -2.59 3.94 -0.58
C VAL A 49 -2.22 5.27 -1.22
N LEU A 50 -2.81 5.61 -2.36
CA LEU A 50 -2.44 6.81 -3.09
C LEU A 50 -2.82 8.10 -2.33
N ILE A 51 -4.01 8.15 -1.72
CA ILE A 51 -4.43 9.31 -0.91
C ILE A 51 -3.52 9.48 0.30
N VAL A 52 -3.25 8.39 1.04
CA VAL A 52 -2.46 8.46 2.28
C VAL A 52 -1.02 8.89 1.99
N HIS A 53 -0.34 8.26 1.04
CA HIS A 53 1.06 8.57 0.75
C HIS A 53 1.21 9.99 0.17
N ARG A 54 0.28 10.42 -0.68
CA ARG A 54 0.32 11.80 -1.18
C ARG A 54 0.03 12.81 -0.07
N ALA A 55 -0.95 12.55 0.80
CA ALA A 55 -1.28 13.45 1.90
C ALA A 55 -0.12 13.61 2.90
N MET A 56 0.66 12.55 3.12
CA MET A 56 1.86 12.59 3.97
C MET A 56 3.02 13.37 3.34
N MET A 57 3.18 13.30 2.01
CA MET A 57 4.33 13.89 1.31
C MET A 57 4.06 15.30 0.76
N THR A 58 2.82 15.81 0.84
CA THR A 58 2.53 17.17 0.40
C THR A 58 3.17 18.20 1.33
N PRO A 59 3.89 19.20 0.79
CA PRO A 59 4.50 20.27 1.58
C PRO A 59 3.48 21.33 2.03
N ILE A 60 2.18 21.12 1.81
CA ILE A 60 1.11 22.09 2.06
C ILE A 60 0.29 21.61 3.26
N ARG A 61 -0.07 22.53 4.17
CA ARG A 61 -1.02 22.22 5.25
C ARG A 61 -2.41 21.96 4.69
N LEU A 62 -2.91 20.73 4.87
CA LEU A 62 -4.25 20.32 4.47
C LEU A 62 -5.24 20.68 5.59
N PRO A 63 -6.33 21.42 5.30
CA PRO A 63 -7.37 21.67 6.29
C PRO A 63 -8.07 20.36 6.67
N TYR A 64 -8.24 20.10 7.97
CA TYR A 64 -8.88 18.89 8.49
C TYR A 64 -10.38 18.82 8.17
N PHE A 65 -11.06 19.97 8.13
CA PHE A 65 -12.52 20.05 7.99
C PHE A 65 -13.00 20.17 6.52
N ASP A 66 -12.11 20.53 5.59
CA ASP A 66 -12.45 20.68 4.17
C ASP A 66 -11.86 19.54 3.33
N ALA A 67 -12.42 18.33 3.48
CA ALA A 67 -11.95 17.14 2.77
C ALA A 67 -11.97 17.31 1.24
N LEU A 68 -13.00 17.97 0.68
CA LEU A 68 -13.10 18.22 -0.76
C LEU A 68 -12.03 19.20 -1.26
N TYR A 69 -11.67 20.20 -0.46
CA TYR A 69 -10.58 21.12 -0.76
C TYR A 69 -9.24 20.38 -0.78
N SER A 70 -9.01 19.56 0.24
CA SER A 70 -7.82 18.72 0.39
C SER A 70 -7.67 17.73 -0.78
N ILE A 71 -8.73 17.02 -1.16
CA ILE A 71 -8.75 16.10 -2.32
C ILE A 71 -8.49 16.88 -3.63
N ARG A 72 -9.09 18.06 -3.80
CA ARG A 72 -8.85 18.90 -4.99
C ARG A 72 -7.40 19.34 -5.11
N ASN A 73 -6.74 19.59 -3.98
CA ASN A 73 -5.34 20.00 -3.94
C ASN A 73 -4.40 18.80 -4.13
N LEU A 74 -4.80 17.62 -3.66
CA LEU A 74 -4.03 16.38 -3.73
C LEU A 74 -4.05 15.72 -5.13
N PHE A 75 -5.17 15.88 -5.84
CA PHE A 75 -5.39 15.28 -7.16
C PHE A 75 -5.33 16.30 -8.28
N THR A 76 -4.57 15.97 -9.33
CA THR A 76 -4.50 16.79 -10.55
C THR A 76 -5.91 16.99 -11.13
N PRO A 77 -6.19 18.14 -11.75
CA PRO A 77 -7.42 18.29 -12.54
C PRO A 77 -7.59 17.17 -13.59
N THR A 78 -6.51 16.65 -14.16
CA THR A 78 -6.53 15.56 -15.15
C THR A 78 -6.86 14.19 -14.56
N GLU A 79 -6.42 13.90 -13.33
CA GLU A 79 -6.75 12.67 -12.60
C GLU A 79 -8.21 12.69 -12.13
N ARG A 80 -8.73 13.85 -11.74
CA ARG A 80 -10.10 14.03 -11.26
C ARG A 80 -11.17 13.79 -12.33
N GLN A 81 -10.88 14.17 -13.57
CA GLN A 81 -11.81 13.97 -14.69
C GLN A 81 -11.90 12.49 -15.11
N ARG A 82 -10.89 11.66 -14.78
CA ARG A 82 -10.83 10.25 -15.19
C ARG A 82 -10.24 9.40 -14.05
N PRO A 83 -11.04 9.04 -13.01
CA PRO A 83 -10.56 8.29 -11.85
C PRO A 83 -10.03 6.91 -12.22
N TRP A 84 -10.48 6.32 -13.33
CA TRP A 84 -9.96 5.05 -13.83
C TRP A 84 -8.47 5.10 -14.21
N ARG A 85 -7.92 6.30 -14.55
CA ARG A 85 -6.48 6.45 -14.83
C ARG A 85 -5.61 6.31 -13.59
N LEU A 86 -6.13 6.50 -12.38
CA LEU A 86 -5.39 6.23 -11.14
C LEU A 86 -4.94 4.77 -11.07
N TYR A 87 -5.78 3.85 -11.55
CA TYR A 87 -5.48 2.41 -11.59
C TYR A 87 -4.47 2.04 -12.69
N LEU A 88 -4.28 2.92 -13.69
CA LEU A 88 -3.32 2.76 -14.79
C LEU A 88 -1.93 3.34 -14.47
N THR A 89 -1.66 3.70 -13.21
CA THR A 89 -0.30 4.08 -12.78
C THR A 89 0.64 2.89 -13.03
N PRO A 90 1.62 3.03 -13.93
CA PRO A 90 2.38 1.89 -14.46
C PRO A 90 3.14 1.19 -13.32
N GLY A 91 2.78 -0.08 -13.06
CA GLY A 91 3.42 -0.89 -12.02
C GLY A 91 2.81 -0.81 -10.62
N LEU A 92 1.89 0.13 -10.33
CA LEU A 92 1.27 0.22 -9.00
C LEU A 92 0.28 -0.92 -8.76
N PHE A 93 -0.60 -1.19 -9.72
CA PHE A 93 -1.58 -2.27 -9.63
C PHE A 93 -0.93 -3.65 -9.40
N PRO A 94 0.07 -4.10 -10.20
CA PRO A 94 0.71 -5.38 -9.94
C PRO A 94 1.47 -5.41 -8.61
N ALA A 95 2.04 -4.29 -8.14
CA ALA A 95 2.70 -4.22 -6.84
C ALA A 95 1.71 -4.41 -5.67
N VAL A 96 0.57 -3.71 -5.73
CA VAL A 96 -0.48 -3.82 -4.72
C VAL A 96 -1.14 -5.20 -4.79
N ALA A 97 -1.36 -5.75 -5.99
CA ALA A 97 -1.87 -7.11 -6.14
C ALA A 97 -0.91 -8.14 -5.57
N LEU A 98 0.40 -8.02 -5.83
CA LEU A 98 1.42 -8.91 -5.29
C LEU A 98 1.47 -8.86 -3.76
N SER A 99 1.50 -7.67 -3.17
CA SER A 99 1.49 -7.54 -1.72
C SER A 99 0.20 -8.08 -1.10
N THR A 100 -0.96 -7.81 -1.71
CA THR A 100 -2.26 -8.32 -1.23
C THR A 100 -2.34 -9.84 -1.31
N ALA A 101 -1.91 -10.43 -2.42
CA ALA A 101 -1.85 -11.88 -2.57
C ALA A 101 -0.92 -12.49 -1.53
N TYR A 102 0.27 -11.93 -1.35
CA TYR A 102 1.24 -12.42 -0.37
C TYR A 102 0.70 -12.38 1.07
N TYR A 103 0.08 -11.27 1.49
CA TYR A 103 -0.56 -11.18 2.80
C TYR A 103 -1.73 -12.17 2.99
N ALA A 104 -2.41 -12.57 1.91
CA ALA A 104 -3.46 -13.58 1.96
C ALA A 104 -2.92 -15.01 2.02
N TYR A 105 -1.82 -15.31 1.32
CA TYR A 105 -1.26 -16.66 1.22
C TYR A 105 -0.32 -17.02 2.37
N VAL A 106 0.53 -16.10 2.84
CA VAL A 106 1.56 -16.43 3.84
C VAL A 106 0.97 -16.91 5.17
N PRO A 107 -0.04 -16.26 5.78
CA PRO A 107 -0.65 -16.74 7.02
C PRO A 107 -1.32 -18.11 6.85
N ARG A 108 -1.85 -18.42 5.65
CA ARG A 108 -2.46 -19.72 5.37
C ARG A 108 -1.40 -20.82 5.33
N ILE A 109 -0.33 -20.59 4.58
CA ILE A 109 0.77 -21.55 4.46
C ILE A 109 1.45 -21.73 5.81
N SER A 110 1.73 -20.63 6.53
CA SER A 110 2.39 -20.69 7.83
C SER A 110 1.55 -21.43 8.86
N ARG A 111 0.23 -21.23 8.90
CA ARG A 111 -0.69 -21.99 9.78
C ARG A 111 -0.75 -23.47 9.41
N ALA A 112 -0.87 -23.81 8.14
CA ALA A 112 -0.90 -25.20 7.69
C ALA A 112 0.40 -25.94 8.08
N TRP A 113 1.55 -25.32 7.84
CA TRP A 113 2.86 -25.84 8.25
C TRP A 113 2.99 -25.98 9.77
N LEU A 114 2.53 -24.99 10.53
CA LEU A 114 2.61 -25.01 12.00
C LEU A 114 1.70 -26.10 12.61
N MET A 115 0.54 -26.35 12.02
CA MET A 115 -0.38 -27.41 12.47
C MET A 115 0.18 -28.81 12.17
N ASP A 116 0.80 -29.01 11.01
CA ASP A 116 1.44 -30.28 10.66
C ASP A 116 2.61 -30.63 11.60
N MET A 117 3.45 -29.64 11.94
CA MET A 117 4.48 -29.80 12.99
C MET A 117 3.91 -30.12 14.38
N GLY A 118 2.66 -29.73 14.64
CA GLY A 118 2.01 -29.90 15.93
C GLY A 118 1.39 -31.28 16.16
N ALA A 119 1.04 -32.00 15.10
CA ALA A 119 0.32 -33.28 15.17
C ALA A 119 1.17 -34.43 15.76
N ASN A 120 2.50 -34.34 15.66
CA ASN A 120 3.42 -35.43 16.02
C ASN A 120 4.03 -35.33 17.43
N GLY A 121 3.70 -34.31 18.22
CA GLY A 121 4.31 -34.11 19.54
C GLY A 121 3.29 -33.69 20.60
N GLY A 122 3.30 -34.37 21.74
CA GLY A 122 2.44 -34.06 22.89
C GLY A 122 2.77 -32.73 23.56
N ASN A 123 1.79 -32.19 24.29
CA ASN A 123 1.73 -30.82 24.82
C ASN A 123 2.77 -30.54 25.94
N SER A 124 4.05 -30.44 25.56
CA SER A 124 5.15 -30.05 26.45
C SER A 124 5.48 -28.55 26.32
N PRO A 125 5.94 -27.88 27.39
CA PRO A 125 6.30 -26.46 27.35
C PRO A 125 7.39 -26.15 26.32
N ASN A 126 8.34 -27.08 26.13
CA ASN A 126 9.40 -26.95 25.13
C ASN A 126 8.87 -26.93 23.69
N GLN A 127 7.79 -27.65 23.42
CA GLN A 127 7.14 -27.67 22.10
C GLN A 127 6.37 -26.38 21.83
N THR A 128 5.80 -25.75 22.86
CA THR A 128 5.12 -24.46 22.70
C THR A 128 6.13 -23.38 22.33
N PHE A 129 7.29 -23.36 23.01
CA PHE A 129 8.38 -22.44 22.69
C PHE A 129 8.93 -22.64 21.26
N SER A 130 9.11 -23.89 20.82
CA SER A 130 9.59 -24.17 19.46
C SER A 130 8.61 -23.71 18.38
N ARG A 131 7.30 -23.81 18.61
CA ARG A 131 6.28 -23.28 17.70
C ARG A 131 6.32 -21.75 17.62
N PHE A 132 6.46 -21.06 18.75
CA PHE A 132 6.62 -19.60 18.77
C PHE A 132 7.89 -19.16 18.03
N LEU A 133 9.00 -19.86 18.25
CA LEU A 133 10.26 -19.54 17.56
C LEU A 133 10.16 -19.78 16.04
N ALA A 134 9.54 -20.88 15.62
CA ALA A 134 9.29 -21.15 14.20
C ALA A 134 8.39 -20.07 13.58
N HIS A 135 7.33 -19.64 14.28
CA HIS A 135 6.47 -18.56 13.84
C HIS A 135 7.23 -17.23 13.71
N ALA A 136 8.05 -16.89 14.71
CA ALA A 136 8.87 -15.68 14.69
C ALA A 136 9.86 -15.67 13.52
N ILE A 137 10.54 -16.79 13.25
CA ILE A 137 11.46 -16.90 12.11
C ILE A 137 10.73 -16.69 10.78
N VAL A 138 9.58 -17.33 10.61
CA VAL A 138 8.75 -17.16 9.40
C VAL A 138 8.28 -15.70 9.28
N ALA A 139 7.88 -15.06 10.37
CA ALA A 139 7.46 -13.65 10.38
C ALA A 139 8.61 -12.70 9.99
N VAL A 140 9.84 -12.94 10.48
CA VAL A 140 11.03 -12.16 10.12
C VAL A 140 11.36 -12.32 8.63
N LEU A 141 11.41 -13.55 8.12
CA LEU A 141 11.69 -13.80 6.70
C LEU A 141 10.62 -13.17 5.80
N THR A 142 9.35 -13.25 6.24
CA THR A 142 8.21 -12.68 5.53
C THR A 142 8.33 -11.16 5.43
N THR A 143 8.65 -10.48 6.54
CA THR A 143 8.81 -9.02 6.58
C THR A 143 10.03 -8.56 5.79
N ALA A 144 11.13 -9.31 5.81
CA ALA A 144 12.33 -9.01 5.03
C ALA A 144 12.02 -8.97 3.52
N ILE A 145 11.23 -9.91 3.01
CA ILE A 145 10.86 -9.97 1.59
C ILE A 145 9.82 -8.90 1.24
N MET A 146 8.90 -8.59 2.16
CA MET A 146 7.79 -7.66 1.90
C MET A 146 8.21 -6.19 1.90
N THR A 147 9.10 -5.80 2.82
CA THR A 147 9.52 -4.40 2.99
C THR A 147 10.03 -3.71 1.71
N PRO A 148 10.92 -4.32 0.88
CA PRO A 148 11.35 -3.66 -0.36
C PRO A 148 10.17 -3.40 -1.31
N ILE A 149 9.19 -4.31 -1.35
CA ILE A 149 7.99 -4.16 -2.20
C ILE A 149 7.17 -2.97 -1.73
N GLU A 150 6.99 -2.80 -0.42
CA GLU A 150 6.25 -1.67 0.14
C GLU A 150 6.95 -0.32 -0.13
N VAL A 151 8.26 -0.25 0.03
CA VAL A 151 9.06 0.95 -0.30
C VAL A 151 8.89 1.32 -1.78
N ILE A 152 8.89 0.33 -2.68
CA ILE A 152 8.64 0.53 -4.11
C ILE A 152 7.21 1.03 -4.34
N ILE A 153 6.19 0.46 -3.67
CA ILE A 153 4.80 0.91 -3.76
C ILE A 153 4.67 2.38 -3.35
N VAL A 154 5.28 2.77 -2.23
CA VAL A 154 5.26 4.18 -1.77
C VAL A 154 5.79 5.10 -2.85
N ARG A 155 6.95 4.76 -3.43
CA ARG A 155 7.59 5.58 -4.48
C ARG A 155 6.81 5.64 -5.77
N LEU A 156 6.17 4.55 -6.19
CA LEU A 156 5.26 4.57 -7.34
C LEU A 156 3.99 5.40 -7.04
N SER A 157 3.45 5.32 -5.82
CA SER A 157 2.22 6.04 -5.44
C SER A 157 2.40 7.57 -5.42
N MET A 158 3.62 8.04 -5.17
CA MET A 158 3.98 9.45 -5.22
C MET A 158 4.07 10.01 -6.64
N GLN A 159 4.09 9.17 -7.67
CA GLN A 159 4.22 9.64 -9.03
C GLN A 159 2.98 10.38 -9.48
N TYR A 160 3.21 11.50 -10.15
CA TYR A 160 2.16 12.28 -10.81
C TYR A 160 2.08 11.84 -12.28
N HIS A 161 0.91 11.39 -12.73
CA HIS A 161 0.73 10.73 -14.04
C HIS A 161 1.05 11.62 -15.26
N ASN A 162 1.28 12.91 -15.07
CA ASN A 162 1.76 13.80 -16.12
C ASN A 162 2.81 14.75 -15.53
N ALA A 163 4.04 14.63 -15.98
CA ALA A 163 5.09 15.63 -15.78
C ALA A 163 4.83 16.92 -16.61
N ALA A 164 3.57 17.35 -16.73
CA ALA A 164 3.32 18.78 -16.79
C ALA A 164 3.52 19.23 -15.36
N ALA A 165 4.74 19.68 -15.07
CA ALA A 165 5.15 20.21 -13.78
C ALA A 165 3.97 20.92 -13.13
N PRO A 166 3.70 20.70 -11.84
CA PRO A 166 2.70 21.50 -11.18
C PRO A 166 3.15 22.95 -11.38
N VAL A 167 2.35 23.68 -12.13
CA VAL A 167 2.25 25.14 -12.14
C VAL A 167 1.82 25.57 -10.72
N PHE A 168 2.32 24.95 -9.65
CA PHE A 168 2.05 25.31 -8.27
C PHE A 168 3.02 26.39 -7.82
N THR A 169 4.25 26.40 -8.33
CA THR A 169 5.18 27.49 -8.07
C THR A 169 4.86 28.76 -8.84
N THR A 170 4.02 28.71 -9.88
CA THR A 170 3.61 29.91 -10.65
C THR A 170 2.13 30.24 -10.60
N ALA A 171 1.19 29.29 -10.44
CA ALA A 171 -0.24 29.63 -10.34
C ALA A 171 -0.68 30.01 -8.91
N VAL A 172 -0.05 29.45 -7.86
CA VAL A 172 -0.37 29.85 -6.48
C VAL A 172 0.26 31.22 -6.15
N ALA A 173 1.36 31.59 -6.80
CA ALA A 173 1.99 32.89 -6.64
C ALA A 173 1.38 34.00 -7.53
N GLN A 174 0.57 33.66 -8.54
CA GLN A 174 0.15 34.64 -9.55
C GLN A 174 -1.37 34.77 -9.78
N GLU A 175 -2.20 33.90 -9.20
CA GLU A 175 -3.67 34.05 -9.26
C GLU A 175 -4.32 33.87 -7.89
N SER A 176 -4.27 34.91 -7.04
CA SER A 176 -5.09 34.97 -5.82
C SER A 176 -5.40 36.42 -5.44
N GLY A 177 -5.98 37.16 -6.39
CA GLY A 177 -6.80 38.34 -6.11
C GLY A 177 -8.27 37.97 -5.84
N ASP A 178 -8.54 36.82 -5.21
CA ASP A 178 -9.89 36.38 -4.86
C ASP A 178 -9.88 35.48 -3.61
N HIS A 179 -10.91 35.59 -2.77
CA HIS A 179 -11.03 35.10 -1.39
C HIS A 179 -10.99 33.56 -1.23
N ARG A 180 -9.87 32.89 -1.58
CA ARG A 180 -9.60 31.50 -1.18
C ARG A 180 -8.55 31.43 -0.08
N PRO A 181 -8.70 30.52 0.90
CA PRO A 181 -7.71 30.38 1.96
C PRO A 181 -6.37 29.99 1.35
N GLU A 182 -5.42 30.90 1.52
CA GLU A 182 -4.03 30.80 1.09
C GLU A 182 -3.44 29.49 1.62
N ALA A 183 -2.92 28.66 0.71
CA ALA A 183 -2.39 27.36 1.06
C ALA A 183 -1.03 27.54 1.75
N VAL A 184 -1.02 27.54 3.08
CA VAL A 184 0.20 27.72 3.89
C VAL A 184 1.15 26.55 3.64
N VAL A 185 2.28 26.84 3.00
CA VAL A 185 3.39 25.90 2.76
C VAL A 185 4.15 25.69 4.08
N TYR A 186 4.58 24.46 4.35
CA TYR A 186 5.43 24.17 5.50
C TYR A 186 6.83 24.77 5.28
N GLY A 187 7.16 25.81 6.05
CA GLY A 187 8.50 26.42 6.12
C GLY A 187 8.62 27.72 5.31
N GLU A 188 8.91 28.83 5.97
CA GLU A 188 9.20 30.14 5.36
C GLU A 188 10.66 30.27 4.87
N ASP A 189 11.45 29.22 5.02
CA ASP A 189 12.86 29.23 4.64
C ASP A 189 13.02 28.92 3.15
N ASN A 190 13.97 29.60 2.53
CA ASN A 190 14.27 29.61 1.10
C ASN A 190 14.68 28.20 0.59
N VAL A 191 13.71 27.30 0.34
CA VAL A 191 14.00 25.92 -0.07
C VAL A 191 14.13 25.82 -1.59
N ILE A 192 15.37 25.52 -1.99
CA ILE A 192 15.84 24.98 -3.27
C ILE A 192 14.68 24.43 -4.13
N GLN A 193 14.51 24.99 -5.32
CA GLN A 193 13.67 24.44 -6.38
C GLN A 193 13.99 22.94 -6.55
N MET A 194 13.06 22.07 -6.16
CA MET A 194 13.19 20.64 -6.46
C MET A 194 13.34 20.51 -7.98
N ARG A 195 14.47 19.93 -8.39
CA ARG A 195 14.85 19.73 -9.78
C ARG A 195 13.66 19.20 -10.59
N LYS A 196 13.29 19.95 -11.64
CA LYS A 196 12.25 19.58 -12.61
C LYS A 196 12.45 18.14 -13.12
N CYS A 197 11.32 17.46 -13.30
CA CYS A 197 11.16 16.31 -14.19
C CYS A 197 12.20 15.20 -13.99
N ARG A 198 12.04 14.43 -12.91
CA ARG A 198 12.50 13.04 -12.97
C ARG A 198 11.53 12.28 -13.87
N ASP A 199 12.05 11.60 -14.89
CA ASP A 199 11.23 10.80 -15.79
C ASP A 199 10.38 9.81 -14.97
N PRO A 200 9.07 9.72 -15.25
CA PRO A 200 8.21 8.78 -14.55
C PRO A 200 8.76 7.36 -14.72
N TYR A 201 8.89 6.62 -13.61
CA TYR A 201 9.08 5.18 -13.60
C TYR A 201 8.10 4.52 -14.56
N THR A 202 8.64 3.71 -15.45
CA THR A 202 7.86 2.98 -16.46
C THR A 202 7.26 1.69 -15.89
N GLY A 203 7.73 1.25 -14.71
CA GLY A 203 7.21 0.10 -14.00
C GLY A 203 7.92 -0.15 -12.67
N LEU A 204 7.49 -1.24 -12.01
CA LEU A 204 7.96 -1.65 -10.68
C LEU A 204 9.48 -1.92 -10.67
N LEU A 205 9.98 -2.66 -11.65
CA LEU A 205 11.40 -3.03 -11.74
C LEU A 205 12.30 -1.83 -12.09
N ASP A 206 11.81 -0.91 -12.91
CA ASP A 206 12.52 0.34 -13.23
C ASP A 206 12.65 1.21 -11.98
N CYS A 207 11.57 1.31 -11.19
CA CYS A 207 11.60 1.98 -9.89
C CYS A 207 12.62 1.33 -8.94
N ALA A 208 12.54 0.01 -8.76
CA ALA A 208 13.46 -0.73 -7.88
C ALA A 208 14.93 -0.52 -8.27
N LYS A 209 15.24 -0.64 -9.56
CA LYS A 209 16.60 -0.46 -10.09
C LYS A 209 17.10 0.96 -9.82
N ARG A 210 16.29 1.98 -10.06
CA ARG A 210 16.69 3.38 -9.84
C ARG A 210 16.88 3.71 -8.36
N ILE A 211 16.08 3.14 -7.46
CA ILE A 211 16.29 3.29 -6.01
C ILE A 211 17.66 2.73 -5.62
N VAL A 212 17.97 1.51 -6.05
CA VAL A 212 19.25 0.86 -5.74
C VAL A 212 20.43 1.65 -6.29
N VAL A 213 20.33 2.15 -7.52
CA VAL A 213 21.42 2.88 -8.19
C VAL A 213 21.67 4.24 -7.57
N GLU A 214 20.61 4.95 -7.15
CA GLU A 214 20.75 6.35 -6.71
C GLU A 214 20.94 6.49 -5.20
N GLU A 215 20.33 5.61 -4.40
CA GLU A 215 20.31 5.74 -2.93
C GLU A 215 20.93 4.53 -2.24
N GLY A 216 21.09 3.43 -2.95
CA GLY A 216 21.68 2.19 -2.44
C GLY A 216 20.65 1.20 -1.91
N TRP A 217 21.15 0.02 -1.55
CA TRP A 217 20.34 -1.11 -1.08
C TRP A 217 19.71 -0.88 0.29
N SER A 218 20.34 -0.05 1.14
CA SER A 218 19.86 0.23 2.49
C SER A 218 18.48 0.90 2.49
N THR A 219 18.20 1.75 1.50
CA THR A 219 16.93 2.47 1.39
C THR A 219 15.73 1.55 1.20
N LEU A 220 15.91 0.38 0.58
CA LEU A 220 14.82 -0.59 0.41
C LEU A 220 14.39 -1.24 1.74
N TYR A 221 15.28 -1.26 2.73
CA TYR A 221 15.02 -1.84 4.06
C TYR A 221 14.78 -0.77 5.13
N LEU A 222 14.62 0.50 4.72
CA LEU A 222 14.35 1.58 5.65
C LEU A 222 13.02 1.33 6.39
N GLY A 223 13.07 1.21 7.71
CA GLY A 223 11.89 0.94 8.54
C GLY A 223 11.47 -0.53 8.62
N TRP A 224 12.24 -1.48 8.07
CA TRP A 224 11.92 -2.92 8.18
C TRP A 224 11.79 -3.38 9.64
N TRP A 225 12.66 -2.93 10.54
CA TRP A 225 12.59 -3.33 11.95
C TRP A 225 11.25 -2.99 12.64
N ILE A 226 10.59 -1.90 12.23
CA ILE A 226 9.26 -1.51 12.75
C ILE A 226 8.20 -2.51 12.28
N THR A 227 8.25 -2.87 11.00
CA THR A 227 7.34 -3.87 10.42
C THR A 227 7.56 -5.26 11.01
N MET A 228 8.82 -5.61 11.32
CA MET A 228 9.18 -6.85 12.01
C MET A 228 8.58 -6.89 13.41
N LEU A 229 8.73 -5.82 14.20
CA LEU A 229 8.21 -5.75 15.57
C LEU A 229 6.69 -5.93 15.58
N PHE A 230 5.99 -5.27 14.67
CA PHE A 230 4.54 -5.40 14.54
C PHE A 230 4.07 -6.77 14.05
N SER A 231 4.91 -7.51 13.31
CA SER A 231 4.58 -8.85 12.80
C SER A 231 4.76 -9.95 13.87
N ILE A 232 5.65 -9.72 14.84
CA ILE A 232 5.96 -10.66 15.92
C ILE A 232 5.02 -10.47 17.12
N LEU A 233 4.59 -9.23 17.37
CA LEU A 233 3.67 -8.85 18.46
C LEU A 233 2.23 -9.29 18.15
#